data_AF-A0A9E0PIN2-F1
#
_entry.id   AF-A0A9E0PIN2-F1
#
_cell.length_a   1.000
_cell.length_b   1.000
_cell.length_c   1.000
_cell.angle_alpha   90.00
_cell.angle_beta   90.00
_cell.angle_gamma   90.00
#
_symmetry.space_group_name_H-M   'P 1'
#
loop_
_entity.id
_entity.type
_entity.pdbx_description
1 polymer ?
#
loop_
_entity_poly.entity_id
_entity_poly.type
_entity_poly.pdbx_seq_one_letter_code
_entity_poly.pdbx_strand_id
1 'polypeptide(L)'
;MRQNRRNPASAQRPGGVTTTVTSTKVSAHSGPLPAPETLADYEHFLPGSAERIFKMAEAQLAHRLRMEESQMQADIAHREDLVVLQQSGQKAAFRSDLVGQIMGFAIAIVCVCGAIYAGLVADKPIVAGILLGVPIIGIVQAVRGMMTKDKSQK
;
A
#
# COMPACT_ATOMS: atom_id res chain seq x y z
N MET A 1 59.41 -9.61 -70.68
CA MET A 1 58.32 -9.24 -69.74
C MET A 1 58.37 -10.21 -68.56
N ARG A 2 58.95 -9.82 -67.42
CA ARG A 2 58.29 -9.34 -66.18
C ARG A 2 57.39 -10.38 -65.47
N GLN A 3 57.78 -10.68 -64.22
CA GLN A 3 57.01 -11.23 -63.08
C GLN A 3 56.67 -12.74 -63.18
N ASN A 4 56.64 -13.55 -62.12
CA ASN A 4 56.45 -13.24 -60.70
C ASN A 4 56.98 -14.38 -59.80
N ARG A 5 57.69 -13.96 -58.74
CA ARG A 5 58.00 -14.70 -57.52
C ARG A 5 56.70 -15.16 -56.81
N ARG A 6 56.61 -16.43 -56.41
CA ARG A 6 56.48 -16.90 -55.01
C ARG A 6 55.90 -18.32 -54.96
N ASN A 7 56.71 -19.21 -54.39
CA ASN A 7 56.31 -20.46 -53.78
C ASN A 7 55.07 -20.26 -52.87
N PRO A 8 54.09 -21.17 -52.87
CA PRO A 8 53.06 -21.19 -51.85
C PRO A 8 53.69 -21.46 -50.48
N ALA A 9 53.25 -20.67 -49.50
CA ALA A 9 53.71 -20.66 -48.13
C ALA A 9 53.76 -22.07 -47.53
N SER A 10 54.94 -22.39 -46.99
CA SER A 10 55.19 -23.48 -46.06
C SER A 10 54.21 -23.47 -44.89
N ALA A 11 53.62 -24.64 -44.65
CA ALA A 11 52.69 -24.97 -43.57
C ALA A 11 53.05 -24.36 -42.21
N GLN A 12 52.24 -23.39 -41.79
CA GLN A 12 52.14 -22.94 -40.41
C GLN A 12 51.57 -24.11 -39.57
N ARG A 13 52.39 -24.69 -38.67
CA ARG A 13 51.90 -25.54 -37.57
C ARG A 13 51.60 -24.61 -36.38
N PRO A 14 50.34 -24.35 -36.00
CA PRO A 14 50.08 -23.69 -34.74
C PRO A 14 50.25 -24.71 -33.62
N GLY A 15 51.17 -24.42 -32.69
CA GLY A 15 51.34 -25.17 -31.46
C GLY A 15 50.02 -25.28 -30.71
N GLY A 16 49.68 -26.50 -30.28
CA GLY A 16 48.54 -26.75 -29.42
C GLY A 16 48.77 -26.05 -28.08
N VAL A 17 48.11 -24.91 -27.89
CA VAL A 17 47.89 -24.36 -26.55
C VAL A 17 46.92 -25.31 -25.87
N THR A 18 47.43 -26.22 -25.05
CA THR A 18 46.63 -26.96 -24.09
C THR A 18 46.12 -25.93 -23.09
N THR A 19 44.97 -25.32 -23.37
CA THR A 19 44.24 -24.50 -22.42
C THR A 19 43.72 -25.45 -21.34
N THR A 20 44.54 -25.71 -20.34
CA THR A 20 44.12 -26.37 -19.11
C THR A 20 43.10 -25.45 -18.45
N VAL A 21 41.81 -25.73 -18.67
CA VAL A 21 40.71 -25.04 -17.98
C VAL A 21 40.75 -25.49 -16.53
N THR A 22 41.45 -24.74 -15.68
CA THR A 22 41.38 -24.90 -14.23
C THR A 22 39.99 -24.46 -13.78
N SER A 23 39.12 -25.42 -13.47
CA SER A 23 37.80 -25.16 -12.91
C SER A 23 37.94 -24.74 -11.45
N THR A 24 37.82 -23.44 -11.18
CA THR A 24 37.75 -22.91 -9.82
C THR A 24 36.36 -23.19 -9.26
N LYS A 25 36.23 -24.12 -8.31
CA LYS A 25 34.97 -24.36 -7.57
C LYS A 25 34.71 -23.16 -6.65
N VAL A 26 33.82 -22.26 -7.07
CA VAL A 26 33.35 -21.14 -6.24
C VAL A 26 32.14 -21.63 -5.42
N SER A 27 32.33 -21.93 -4.14
CA SER A 27 31.22 -22.19 -3.21
C SER A 27 30.73 -20.86 -2.64
N ALA A 28 29.52 -20.45 -3.04
CA ALA A 28 28.82 -19.34 -2.43
C ALA A 28 27.82 -19.89 -1.42
N HIS A 29 27.98 -19.51 -0.15
CA HIS A 29 27.00 -19.80 0.89
C HIS A 29 26.38 -18.50 1.37
N SER A 30 25.05 -18.48 1.50
CA SER A 30 24.31 -17.31 1.99
C SER A 30 23.30 -17.78 3.01
N GLY A 31 23.50 -17.30 4.23
CA GLY A 31 22.70 -17.65 5.39
C GLY A 31 23.47 -17.30 6.66
N PRO A 32 22.78 -17.15 7.80
CA PRO A 32 23.41 -16.84 9.08
C PRO A 32 24.19 -18.05 9.66
N LEU A 33 23.92 -19.25 9.15
CA LEU A 33 24.65 -20.48 9.50
C LEU A 33 25.74 -20.73 8.46
N PRO A 34 26.90 -21.30 8.84
CA PRO A 34 27.93 -21.70 7.87
C PRO A 34 27.46 -22.87 7.00
N ALA A 35 28.15 -23.11 5.88
CA ALA A 35 27.88 -24.27 5.05
C ALA A 35 28.18 -25.58 5.83
N PRO A 36 27.48 -26.69 5.56
CA PRO A 36 27.68 -27.94 6.28
C PRO A 36 29.13 -28.46 6.24
N GLU A 37 29.78 -28.28 5.09
CA GLU A 37 31.19 -28.63 4.87
C GLU A 37 32.10 -27.84 5.83
N THR A 38 31.91 -26.53 5.91
CA THR A 38 32.67 -25.65 6.82
C THR A 38 32.34 -25.90 8.29
N LEU A 39 31.09 -26.23 8.61
CA LEU A 39 30.68 -26.57 9.97
C LEU A 39 31.35 -27.86 10.46
N ALA A 40 31.51 -28.85 9.59
CA ALA A 40 32.23 -30.09 9.89
C ALA A 40 33.72 -29.81 10.13
N ASP A 41 34.34 -28.89 9.36
CA ASP A 41 35.72 -28.46 9.60
C ASP A 41 35.86 -27.78 10.97
N TYR A 42 34.95 -26.88 11.33
CA TYR A 42 34.95 -26.25 12.66
C TYR A 42 34.86 -27.29 13.78
N GLU A 43 33.97 -28.26 13.67
CA GLU A 43 33.82 -29.33 14.66
C GLU A 43 35.07 -30.21 14.75
N HIS A 44 35.76 -30.45 13.62
CA HIS A 44 37.01 -31.18 13.60
C HIS A 44 38.17 -30.43 14.29
N PHE A 45 38.31 -29.12 14.05
CA PHE A 45 39.36 -28.30 14.68
C PHE A 45 39.07 -27.97 16.14
N LEU A 46 37.80 -27.78 16.49
CA LEU A 46 37.35 -27.48 17.85
C LEU A 46 36.03 -28.23 18.11
N PRO A 47 36.09 -29.40 18.76
CA PRO A 47 34.89 -30.15 19.13
C PRO A 47 33.94 -29.32 20.00
N GLY A 48 32.63 -29.39 19.73
CA GLY A 48 31.58 -28.58 20.34
C GLY A 48 31.40 -27.19 19.72
N SER A 49 32.17 -26.84 18.69
CA SER A 49 32.02 -25.55 18.00
C SER A 49 30.73 -25.48 17.19
N ALA A 50 30.27 -26.59 16.59
CA ALA A 50 29.04 -26.61 15.83
C ALA A 50 27.82 -26.32 16.72
N GLU A 51 27.75 -26.95 17.90
CA GLU A 51 26.70 -26.70 18.89
C GLU A 51 26.68 -25.23 19.34
N ARG A 52 27.85 -24.64 19.58
CA ARG A 52 27.96 -23.23 19.97
C ARG A 52 27.51 -22.27 18.85
N ILE A 53 27.76 -22.62 17.59
CA ILE A 53 27.29 -21.87 16.42
C ILE A 53 25.76 -21.95 16.32
N PHE A 54 25.18 -23.15 16.45
CA PHE A 54 23.73 -23.30 16.44
C PHE A 54 23.06 -22.55 17.59
N LYS A 55 23.61 -22.66 18.81
CA LYS A 55 23.11 -21.92 19.98
C LYS A 55 23.14 -20.41 19.77
N MET A 56 24.18 -19.90 19.12
CA MET A 56 24.27 -18.49 18.76
C MET A 56 23.21 -18.09 17.74
N ALA A 57 22.99 -18.91 16.70
CA ALA A 57 21.98 -18.67 15.68
C ALA A 57 20.55 -18.71 16.27
N GLU A 58 20.26 -19.67 17.14
CA GLU A 58 18.99 -19.77 17.87
C GLU A 58 18.75 -18.56 18.77
N ALA A 59 19.77 -18.11 19.51
CA ALA A 59 19.67 -16.92 20.34
C ALA A 59 19.39 -15.65 19.52
N GLN A 60 20.03 -15.51 18.35
CA GLN A 60 19.77 -14.40 17.43
C GLN A 60 18.34 -14.46 16.86
N LEU A 61 17.86 -15.67 16.50
CA LEU A 61 16.50 -15.86 16.02
C LEU A 61 15.46 -15.53 17.10
N ALA A 62 15.66 -16.01 18.32
CA ALA A 62 14.79 -15.71 19.46
C ALA A 62 14.76 -14.21 19.77
N HIS A 63 15.91 -13.53 19.73
CA HIS A 63 15.98 -12.09 19.89
C HIS A 63 15.19 -11.36 18.79
N ARG A 64 15.36 -11.78 17.52
CA ARG A 64 14.63 -11.21 16.39
C ARG A 64 13.12 -11.39 16.51
N LEU A 65 12.66 -12.59 16.85
CA LEU A 65 11.23 -12.87 17.05
C LEU A 65 10.64 -12.00 18.17
N ARG A 66 11.37 -11.83 19.28
CA ARG A 66 10.94 -10.95 20.38
C ARG A 66 10.83 -9.48 19.94
N MET A 67 11.76 -9.01 19.12
CA MET A 67 11.70 -7.65 18.57
C MET A 67 10.50 -7.50 17.61
N GLU A 68 10.29 -8.45 16.71
CA GLU A 68 9.15 -8.47 15.79
C GLU A 68 7.81 -8.49 16.55
N GLU A 69 7.69 -9.32 17.59
CA GLU A 69 6.50 -9.36 18.45
C GLU A 69 6.25 -8.01 19.13
N SER A 70 7.29 -7.40 19.72
CA SER A 70 7.16 -6.10 20.38
C SER A 70 6.73 -4.99 19.41
N GLN A 71 7.22 -5.02 18.17
CA GLN A 71 6.84 -4.08 17.12
C GLN A 71 5.40 -4.29 16.68
N MET A 72 4.96 -5.55 16.53
CA MET A 72 3.57 -5.87 16.21
C MET A 72 2.62 -5.43 17.31
N GLN A 73 2.95 -5.68 18.58
CA GLN A 73 2.14 -5.23 19.72
C GLN A 73 2.05 -3.70 19.78
N ALA A 74 3.14 -2.99 19.52
CA ALA A 74 3.12 -1.53 19.44
C ALA A 74 2.24 -1.01 18.28
N ASP A 75 2.29 -1.65 17.11
CA ASP A 75 1.43 -1.29 15.96
C ASP A 75 -0.06 -1.57 16.25
N ILE A 76 -0.38 -2.69 16.91
CA ILE A 76 -1.75 -3.01 17.33
C ILE A 76 -2.27 -1.98 18.32
N ALA A 77 -1.50 -1.68 19.38
CA ALA A 77 -1.87 -0.67 20.37
C ALA A 77 -2.09 0.70 19.73
N HIS A 78 -1.24 1.09 18.77
CA HIS A 78 -1.40 2.36 18.06
C HIS A 78 -2.67 2.40 17.21
N ARG A 79 -3.05 1.29 16.56
CA ARG A 79 -4.31 1.21 15.79
C ARG A 79 -5.54 1.28 16.69
N GLU A 80 -5.50 0.67 17.86
CA GLU A 80 -6.60 0.73 18.83
C GLU A 80 -6.87 2.17 19.30
N ASP A 81 -5.83 2.93 19.62
CA ASP A 81 -5.95 4.34 20.00
C ASP A 81 -6.58 5.20 18.90
N LEU A 82 -6.18 4.97 17.64
CA LEU A 82 -6.74 5.70 16.49
C LEU A 82 -8.23 5.38 16.29
N VAL A 83 -8.67 4.15 16.55
CA VAL A 83 -10.08 3.73 16.42
C VAL A 83 -10.96 4.37 17.49
N VAL A 84 -10.48 4.53 18.73
CA VAL A 84 -11.24 5.13 19.83
C VAL A 84 -11.56 6.61 19.57
N LEU A 85 -10.63 7.34 18.96
CA LEU A 85 -10.84 8.75 18.58
C LEU A 85 -11.85 8.89 17.43
N GLN A 86 -11.79 8.01 16.42
CA GLN A 86 -12.69 8.06 15.27
C GLN A 86 -14.14 7.71 15.63
N GLN A 87 -14.37 6.78 16.55
CA GLN A 87 -15.73 6.40 16.99
C GLN A 87 -16.45 7.53 17.71
N SER A 88 -15.72 8.40 18.41
CA SER A 88 -16.28 9.56 19.12
C SER A 88 -16.66 10.68 18.13
N GLY A 89 -15.82 10.92 17.11
CA GLY A 89 -16.09 11.91 16.06
C GLY A 89 -17.21 11.50 15.10
N GLN A 90 -17.31 10.21 14.73
CA GLN A 90 -18.36 9.73 13.82
C GLN A 90 -19.76 9.80 14.42
N LYS A 91 -19.92 9.55 15.74
CA LYS A 91 -21.23 9.71 16.41
C LYS A 91 -21.66 11.18 16.51
N ALA A 92 -20.71 12.12 16.61
CA ALA A 92 -21.00 13.55 16.56
C ALA A 92 -21.42 14.01 15.15
N ALA A 93 -20.80 13.45 14.10
CA ALA A 93 -21.19 13.69 12.71
C ALA A 93 -22.60 13.13 12.41
N PHE A 94 -22.90 11.91 12.84
CA PHE A 94 -24.21 11.27 12.61
C PHE A 94 -25.38 12.00 13.30
N ARG A 95 -25.15 12.51 14.52
CA ARG A 95 -26.16 13.35 15.22
C ARG A 95 -26.43 14.64 14.46
N SER A 96 -25.42 15.20 13.81
CA SER A 96 -25.55 16.41 13.01
C SER A 96 -26.32 16.16 11.71
N ASP A 97 -26.11 15.02 11.06
CA ASP A 97 -26.82 14.65 9.83
C ASP A 97 -28.33 14.45 10.07
N LEU A 98 -28.69 13.79 11.19
CA LEU A 98 -30.10 13.55 11.52
C LEU A 98 -30.83 14.85 11.91
N VAL A 99 -30.18 15.71 12.70
CA VAL A 99 -30.76 17.00 13.09
C VAL A 99 -30.90 17.92 11.87
N GLY A 100 -29.91 17.95 10.98
CA GLY A 100 -29.99 18.71 9.72
C GLY A 100 -31.12 18.25 8.81
N GLN A 101 -31.31 16.93 8.67
CA GLN A 101 -32.39 16.36 7.85
C GLN A 101 -33.79 16.67 8.42
N ILE A 102 -33.97 16.58 9.74
CA ILE A 102 -35.26 16.90 10.38
C ILE A 102 -35.58 18.40 10.24
N MET A 103 -34.60 19.28 10.47
CA MET A 103 -34.81 20.72 10.33
C MET A 103 -35.11 21.11 8.87
N GLY A 104 -34.42 20.50 7.91
CA GLY A 104 -34.70 20.69 6.48
C GLY A 104 -36.09 20.23 6.06
N PHE A 105 -36.55 19.07 6.56
CA PHE A 105 -37.89 18.56 6.29
C PHE A 105 -38.99 19.46 6.86
N ALA A 106 -38.79 19.98 8.08
CA ALA A 106 -39.72 20.93 8.69
C ALA A 106 -39.85 22.22 7.86
N ILE A 107 -38.73 22.80 7.41
CA ILE A 107 -38.73 23.99 6.55
C ILE A 107 -39.42 23.70 5.20
N ALA A 108 -39.17 22.54 4.61
CA ALA A 108 -39.80 22.14 3.34
C ALA A 108 -41.34 22.08 3.47
N ILE A 109 -41.86 21.48 4.56
CA ILE A 109 -43.30 21.44 4.83
C ILE A 109 -43.88 22.86 4.95
N VAL A 110 -43.22 23.74 5.73
CA VAL A 110 -43.68 25.12 5.90
C VAL A 110 -43.72 25.87 4.56
N CYS A 111 -42.71 25.71 3.71
CA CYS A 111 -42.70 26.31 2.37
C CYS A 111 -43.83 25.79 1.49
N VAL A 112 -44.09 24.48 1.49
CA VAL A 112 -45.17 23.88 0.68
C VAL A 112 -46.54 24.36 1.16
N CYS A 113 -46.79 24.33 2.47
CA CYS A 113 -48.05 24.84 3.04
C CYS A 113 -48.23 26.34 2.77
N GLY A 114 -47.16 27.14 2.92
CA GLY A 114 -47.18 28.58 2.62
C GLY A 114 -47.45 28.87 1.14
N ALA A 115 -46.88 28.09 0.22
CA ALA A 115 -47.12 28.24 -1.21
C ALA A 115 -48.57 27.89 -1.59
N ILE A 116 -49.13 26.82 -1.03
CA ILE A 116 -50.53 26.43 -1.26
C ILE A 116 -51.48 27.51 -0.71
N TYR A 117 -51.20 28.04 0.49
CA TYR A 117 -52.00 29.10 1.09
C TYR A 117 -51.95 30.40 0.27
N ALA A 118 -50.76 30.82 -0.17
CA ALA A 118 -50.59 32.01 -1.00
C ALA A 118 -51.25 31.86 -2.39
N GLY A 119 -51.27 30.64 -2.94
CA GLY A 119 -51.90 30.33 -4.21
C GLY A 119 -53.43 30.30 -4.17
N LEU A 120 -54.02 29.83 -3.06
CA LEU A 120 -55.47 29.65 -2.95
C LEU A 120 -56.20 30.84 -2.30
N VAL A 121 -55.57 31.56 -1.37
CA VAL A 121 -56.24 32.59 -0.55
C VAL A 121 -55.83 34.01 -0.91
N ALA A 122 -54.61 34.21 -1.44
CA ALA A 122 -54.03 35.54 -1.60
C ALA A 122 -54.01 36.09 -3.04
N ASP A 123 -54.49 35.33 -4.05
CA ASP A 123 -54.50 35.68 -5.49
C ASP A 123 -53.17 36.26 -6.02
N LYS A 124 -52.05 35.88 -5.39
CA LYS A 124 -50.70 36.38 -5.69
C LYS A 124 -49.83 35.22 -6.20
N PRO A 125 -49.98 34.82 -7.48
CA PRO A 125 -49.29 33.64 -8.04
C PRO A 125 -47.76 33.79 -8.04
N ILE A 126 -47.26 35.03 -8.09
CA ILE A 126 -45.81 35.34 -8.06
C ILE A 126 -45.17 34.87 -6.74
N VAL A 127 -45.88 34.99 -5.62
CA VAL A 127 -45.35 34.63 -4.29
C VAL A 127 -45.23 33.10 -4.15
N ALA A 128 -46.20 32.35 -4.67
CA ALA A 128 -46.15 30.89 -4.71
C ALA A 128 -44.98 30.36 -5.54
N GLY A 129 -44.66 31.01 -6.68
CA GLY A 129 -43.52 30.65 -7.53
C GLY A 129 -42.15 30.85 -6.87
N ILE A 130 -41.95 31.95 -6.13
CA ILE A 130 -40.69 32.24 -5.44
C ILE A 130 -40.45 31.26 -4.28
N LEU A 131 -41.49 30.93 -3.51
CA LEU A 131 -41.40 30.02 -2.37
C LEU A 131 -41.01 28.58 -2.77
N LEU A 132 -41.49 28.09 -3.91
CA LEU A 132 -41.16 26.75 -4.40
C LEU A 132 -39.81 26.68 -5.12
N GLY A 133 -39.30 27.80 -5.63
CA GLY A 133 -38.03 27.84 -6.36
C GLY A 133 -36.80 27.58 -5.48
N VAL A 134 -36.78 28.12 -4.25
CA VAL A 134 -35.62 28.02 -3.33
C VAL A 134 -35.27 26.57 -2.95
N PRO A 135 -36.23 25.70 -2.56
CA PRO A 135 -35.95 24.29 -2.27
C PRO A 135 -35.44 23.49 -3.47
N ILE A 136 -35.97 23.73 -4.66
CA ILE A 136 -35.60 23.00 -5.89
C ILE A 136 -34.13 23.27 -6.24
N ILE A 137 -33.69 24.53 -6.17
CA ILE A 137 -32.29 24.91 -6.42
C ILE A 137 -31.35 24.23 -5.40
N GLY A 138 -31.75 24.16 -4.13
CA GLY A 138 -31.01 23.46 -3.09
C GLY A 138 -30.81 21.97 -3.38
N ILE A 139 -31.86 21.28 -3.83
CA ILE A 139 -31.80 19.85 -4.21
C ILE A 139 -30.89 19.64 -5.42
N VAL A 140 -30.99 20.49 -6.45
CA VAL A 140 -30.14 20.38 -7.65
C VAL A 140 -28.66 20.56 -7.31
N GLN A 141 -28.32 21.51 -6.44
CA GLN A 141 -26.94 21.71 -5.97
C GLN A 141 -26.43 20.53 -5.14
N ALA A 142 -27.28 19.98 -4.26
CA ALA A 142 -26.94 18.79 -3.48
C ALA A 142 -26.65 17.59 -4.39
N VAL A 143 -27.50 17.31 -5.38
CA VAL A 143 -27.31 16.22 -6.35
C VAL A 143 -26.06 16.43 -7.20
N ARG A 144 -25.83 17.65 -7.70
CA ARG A 144 -24.63 17.97 -8.49
C ARG A 144 -23.35 17.82 -7.68
N GLY A 145 -23.37 18.19 -6.39
CA GLY A 145 -22.27 17.97 -5.45
C GLY A 145 -21.98 16.49 -5.18
N MET A 146 -23.01 15.63 -5.17
CA MET A 146 -22.80 14.17 -5.06
C MET A 146 -22.11 13.59 -6.31
N MET A 147 -22.50 14.03 -7.51
CA MET A 147 -21.93 13.52 -8.76
C MET A 147 -20.47 13.94 -9.00
N THR A 148 -20.05 15.09 -8.47
CA THR A 148 -18.65 15.55 -8.58
C THR A 148 -17.72 14.88 -7.58
N LYS A 149 -18.22 14.54 -6.37
CA LYS A 149 -17.44 13.83 -5.35
C LYS A 149 -17.09 12.40 -5.77
N ASP A 150 -17.98 11.73 -6.50
CA ASP A 150 -17.76 10.38 -7.05
C ASP A 150 -16.64 10.34 -8.11
N LYS A 151 -16.49 11.40 -8.91
CA LYS A 151 -15.41 11.50 -9.91
C LYS A 151 -14.03 11.82 -9.34
N SER A 152 -13.94 12.36 -8.13
CA SER A 152 -12.67 12.74 -7.50
C SER A 152 -12.03 11.60 -6.71
N GLN A 153 -12.71 10.46 -6.56
CA GLN A 153 -12.26 9.28 -5.80
C GLN A 153 -11.89 8.09 -6.71
N LYS A 154 -11.75 8.32 -8.02
CA LYS A 154 -11.36 7.33 -9.03
C LYS A 154 -10.17 7.84 -9.83
#